data_AF-A0A931HGE3-F1
#
_entry.id   AF-A0A931HGE3-F1
#
_cell.length_a   1.000
_cell.length_b   1.000
_cell.length_c   1.000
_cell.angle_alpha   90.00
_cell.angle_beta   90.00
_cell.angle_gamma   90.00
#
_symmetry.space_group_name_H-M   'P 1'
#
loop_
_entity.id
_entity.type
_entity.pdbx_description
1 polymer ?
#
loop_
_entity_poly.entity_id
_entity_poly.type
_entity_poly.pdbx_seq_one_letter_code
_entity_poly.pdbx_strand_id
1 'polypeptide(L)'
;MTTPVSNAQKLRELANDKRCARRADDLKDLANSLATGETDKWAGIDLLAAFPPSATITSPRSTGRVEGIVGALAAISVFAPVAWTWYSLHAASQAYSEMTQSGIKPDDTFLGLWISGFEGYLTGWHRLVPMAVVSVVLIGLAALLMIGHRFAAATVEHRTEESAAEFEARLVSALCAAQREIGSLNAADPTAIEAIVRRSIKQLSEAYDATREGIDRLNATTAGLETAATTLTEAANTTKASTEGVELASVALSEASDESHRRIASTLTAFSDGVSDQLARTQRDTVAAISRSSDAVKTTIDDLVTGVTRYEAAQSAVASSLGDMDARSAANTRDLTVAVQHLQDTVHKIERSLVRHESAMQAQASELTAARDAVEIMLRQLALVGNPQNGDHVDAV
;
A
#
# COMPACT_ATOMS: atom_id res chain seq x y z
N MET A 1 33.72 -16.24 -19.32
CA MET A 1 32.62 -15.92 -20.26
C MET A 1 31.48 -16.88 -19.97
N THR A 2 30.48 -16.44 -19.22
CA THR A 2 29.20 -17.17 -19.12
C THR A 2 28.48 -17.04 -20.45
N THR A 3 28.17 -18.17 -21.09
CA THR A 3 27.55 -18.22 -22.42
C THR A 3 26.12 -17.67 -22.40
N PRO A 4 25.64 -17.06 -23.50
CA PRO A 4 24.28 -16.49 -23.63
C PRO A 4 23.15 -17.46 -23.22
N VAL A 5 23.33 -18.76 -23.53
CA VAL A 5 22.43 -19.85 -23.13
C VAL A 5 22.23 -19.94 -21.60
N SER A 6 23.23 -19.55 -20.81
CA SER A 6 23.16 -19.58 -19.34
C SER A 6 22.21 -18.54 -18.76
N ASN A 7 22.09 -17.36 -19.38
CA ASN A 7 21.24 -16.27 -18.87
C ASN A 7 19.77 -16.52 -19.22
N ALA A 8 19.49 -16.99 -20.44
CA ALA A 8 18.16 -17.44 -20.84
C ALA A 8 17.63 -18.55 -19.91
N GLN A 9 18.48 -19.52 -19.55
CA GLN A 9 18.09 -20.60 -18.63
C GLN A 9 17.76 -20.07 -17.22
N LYS A 10 18.58 -19.18 -16.67
CA LYS A 10 18.31 -18.54 -15.36
C LYS A 10 16.97 -17.80 -15.35
N LEU A 11 16.65 -17.07 -16.41
CA LEU A 11 15.36 -16.38 -16.52
C LEU A 11 14.19 -17.36 -16.63
N ARG A 12 14.34 -18.49 -17.34
CA ARG A 12 13.30 -19.55 -17.35
C ARG A 12 13.11 -20.19 -15.98
N GLU A 13 14.19 -20.45 -15.26
CA GLU A 13 14.13 -20.98 -13.89
C GLU A 13 13.38 -20.01 -12.97
N LEU A 14 13.72 -18.71 -13.03
CA LEU A 14 13.01 -17.66 -12.28
C LEU A 14 11.54 -17.52 -12.69
N ALA A 15 11.22 -17.66 -13.98
CA ALA A 15 9.85 -17.59 -14.48
C ALA A 15 8.98 -18.79 -14.07
N ASN A 16 9.59 -19.93 -13.77
CA ASN A 16 8.89 -21.11 -13.26
C ASN A 16 8.68 -21.07 -11.73
N ASP A 17 9.31 -20.12 -11.04
CA ASP A 17 9.05 -19.91 -9.61
C ASP A 17 7.63 -19.34 -9.42
N LYS A 18 6.90 -19.89 -8.44
CA LYS A 18 5.54 -19.45 -8.09
C LYS A 18 5.49 -17.97 -7.73
N ARG A 19 6.58 -17.41 -7.20
CA ARG A 19 6.70 -15.99 -6.84
C ARG A 19 6.59 -15.07 -8.06
N CYS A 20 6.99 -15.53 -9.25
CA CYS A 20 6.92 -14.76 -10.50
C CYS A 20 5.65 -15.03 -11.31
N ALA A 21 4.67 -15.78 -10.79
CA ALA A 21 3.53 -16.27 -11.57
C ALA A 21 2.78 -15.18 -12.36
N ARG A 22 2.68 -13.96 -11.81
CA ARG A 22 2.01 -12.82 -12.46
C ARG A 22 2.70 -12.38 -13.76
N ARG A 23 4.02 -12.56 -13.86
CA ARG A 23 4.85 -12.12 -14.99
C ARG A 23 5.72 -13.24 -15.56
N ALA A 24 5.33 -14.48 -15.29
CA ALA A 24 6.04 -15.66 -15.73
C ALA A 24 6.11 -15.72 -17.27
N ASP A 25 5.05 -15.32 -17.95
CA ASP A 25 4.99 -15.34 -19.40
C ASP A 25 5.92 -14.30 -20.03
N ASP A 26 5.96 -13.08 -19.48
CA ASP A 26 6.89 -12.02 -19.93
C ASP A 26 8.36 -12.43 -19.72
N LEU A 27 8.68 -13.06 -18.58
CA LEU A 27 10.04 -13.54 -18.29
C LEU A 27 10.43 -14.72 -19.20
N LYS A 28 9.48 -15.61 -19.54
CA LYS A 28 9.69 -16.69 -20.51
C LYS A 28 9.90 -16.13 -21.92
N ASP A 29 9.13 -15.12 -22.31
CA ASP A 29 9.27 -14.44 -23.60
C ASP A 29 10.65 -13.78 -23.71
N LEU A 30 11.08 -13.03 -22.69
CA LEU A 30 12.43 -12.46 -22.61
C LEU A 30 13.51 -13.54 -22.70
N ALA A 31 13.37 -14.63 -21.95
CA ALA A 31 14.31 -15.74 -22.00
C ALA A 31 14.38 -16.41 -23.37
N ASN A 32 13.24 -16.51 -24.08
CA ASN A 32 13.17 -17.06 -25.42
C ASN A 32 13.84 -16.12 -26.43
N SER A 33 13.56 -14.81 -26.38
CA SER A 33 14.23 -13.80 -27.21
C SER A 33 15.75 -13.82 -27.05
N LEU A 34 16.25 -13.97 -25.82
CA LEU A 34 17.69 -14.12 -25.56
C LEU A 34 18.25 -15.42 -26.16
N ALA A 35 17.50 -16.52 -26.07
CA ALA A 35 17.95 -17.81 -26.60
C ALA A 35 17.96 -17.86 -28.13
N THR A 36 17.04 -17.18 -28.80
CA THR A 36 16.95 -17.11 -30.27
C THR A 36 17.81 -16.00 -30.86
N GLY A 37 18.25 -15.03 -30.05
CA GLY A 37 18.96 -13.83 -30.49
C GLY A 37 18.05 -12.76 -31.09
N GLU A 38 16.72 -12.95 -31.06
CA GLU A 38 15.73 -12.01 -31.58
C GLU A 38 15.39 -10.97 -30.50
N THR A 39 16.34 -10.06 -30.25
CA THR A 39 16.27 -9.10 -29.13
C THR A 39 15.63 -7.76 -29.47
N ASP A 40 15.20 -7.55 -30.71
CA ASP A 40 14.65 -6.28 -31.20
C ASP A 40 13.44 -5.79 -30.38
N LYS A 41 12.57 -6.72 -29.96
CA LYS A 41 11.39 -6.39 -29.13
C LYS A 41 11.76 -5.80 -27.77
N TRP A 42 12.92 -6.17 -27.24
CA TRP A 42 13.41 -5.76 -25.93
C TRP A 42 14.51 -4.69 -26.03
N ALA A 43 14.93 -4.35 -27.25
CA ALA A 43 15.91 -3.30 -27.49
C ALA A 43 15.36 -1.95 -27.06
N GLY A 44 16.11 -1.22 -26.22
CA GLY A 44 15.72 0.10 -25.71
C GLY A 44 14.75 0.07 -24.53
N ILE A 45 14.26 -1.09 -24.11
CA ILE A 45 13.48 -1.23 -22.87
C ILE A 45 14.45 -1.40 -21.70
N ASP A 46 14.33 -0.54 -20.69
CA ASP A 46 15.03 -0.76 -19.42
C ASP A 46 14.35 -1.91 -18.67
N LEU A 47 15.00 -3.08 -18.67
CA LEU A 47 14.44 -4.30 -18.08
C LEU A 47 14.23 -4.18 -16.57
N LEU A 48 15.05 -3.38 -15.87
CA LEU A 48 14.87 -3.15 -14.43
C LEU A 48 13.63 -2.30 -14.15
N ALA A 49 13.40 -1.27 -14.96
CA ALA A 49 12.19 -0.45 -14.86
C ALA A 49 10.94 -1.20 -15.32
N ALA A 50 11.08 -2.05 -16.34
CA ALA A 50 9.98 -2.87 -16.85
C ALA A 50 9.60 -3.99 -15.88
N PHE A 51 10.55 -4.56 -15.13
CA PHE A 51 10.34 -5.64 -14.15
C PHE A 51 10.72 -5.20 -12.72
N PRO A 52 9.99 -4.24 -12.12
CA PRO A 52 10.28 -3.84 -10.75
C PRO A 52 10.01 -5.03 -9.81
N PRO A 53 10.90 -5.31 -8.84
CA PRO A 53 10.75 -6.44 -7.92
C PRO A 53 9.40 -6.47 -7.21
N SER A 54 8.90 -5.30 -6.81
CA SER A 54 7.60 -5.13 -6.14
C SER A 54 6.38 -5.53 -6.98
N ALA A 55 6.46 -5.43 -8.33
CA ALA A 55 5.37 -5.84 -9.22
C ALA A 55 5.55 -7.26 -9.77
N THR A 56 6.79 -7.77 -9.78
CA THR A 56 7.15 -9.05 -10.38
C THR A 56 7.09 -10.18 -9.35
N ILE A 57 7.52 -9.91 -8.12
CA ILE A 57 7.52 -10.87 -7.01
C ILE A 57 6.19 -10.74 -6.28
N THR A 58 5.32 -11.73 -6.45
CA THR A 58 4.19 -11.92 -5.54
C THR A 58 4.69 -12.79 -4.41
N SER A 59 4.93 -12.21 -3.23
CA SER A 59 5.17 -13.02 -2.04
C SER A 59 3.92 -13.85 -1.78
N PRO A 60 3.94 -15.18 -1.97
CA PRO A 60 2.82 -15.98 -1.54
C PRO A 60 2.76 -15.81 -0.03
N ARG A 61 1.74 -15.12 0.47
CA ARG A 61 1.31 -15.25 1.86
C ARG A 61 0.85 -16.70 2.00
N SER A 62 1.80 -17.63 2.17
CA SER A 62 1.49 -18.96 2.63
C SER A 62 1.26 -18.85 4.14
N THR A 63 0.20 -18.15 4.52
CA THR A 63 -0.43 -18.38 5.81
C THR A 63 -0.97 -19.80 5.74
N GLY A 64 -0.11 -20.76 6.09
CA GLY A 64 -0.49 -22.16 6.10
C GLY A 64 -1.75 -22.29 6.95
N ARG A 65 -2.71 -23.13 6.53
CA ARG A 65 -3.93 -23.39 7.32
C ARG A 65 -3.61 -23.70 8.78
N VAL A 66 -2.45 -24.33 9.02
CA VAL A 66 -1.91 -24.63 10.35
C VAL A 66 -1.64 -23.37 11.17
N GLU A 67 -1.03 -22.33 10.59
CA GLU A 67 -0.75 -21.07 11.29
C GLU A 67 -2.05 -20.34 11.64
N GLY A 68 -3.03 -20.35 10.72
CA GLY A 68 -4.38 -19.84 11.00
C GLY A 68 -5.10 -20.59 12.13
N ILE A 69 -4.98 -21.92 12.16
CA ILE A 69 -5.56 -22.75 13.23
C ILE A 69 -4.87 -22.49 14.57
N VAL A 70 -3.54 -22.39 14.60
CA VAL A 70 -2.79 -22.11 15.84
C VAL A 70 -3.09 -20.70 16.35
N GLY A 71 -3.19 -19.71 15.46
CA GLY A 71 -3.62 -18.37 15.82
C GLY A 71 -5.05 -18.32 16.37
N ALA A 72 -5.98 -19.05 15.75
CA ALA A 72 -7.35 -19.17 16.24
C ALA A 72 -7.42 -19.87 17.61
N LEU A 73 -6.67 -20.97 17.80
CA LEU A 73 -6.58 -21.67 19.07
C LEU A 73 -5.96 -20.80 20.17
N ALA A 74 -4.94 -20.02 19.86
CA ALA A 74 -4.35 -19.08 20.80
C ALA A 74 -5.37 -18.00 21.22
N ALA A 75 -6.14 -17.45 20.27
CA ALA A 75 -7.19 -16.47 20.55
C ALA A 75 -8.32 -17.06 21.41
N ILE A 76 -8.75 -18.29 21.12
CA ILE A 76 -9.78 -18.99 21.89
C ILE A 76 -9.27 -19.38 23.28
N SER A 77 -7.99 -19.74 23.40
CA SER A 77 -7.37 -20.15 24.67
C SER A 77 -7.43 -19.06 25.75
N VAL A 78 -7.50 -17.77 25.38
CA VAL A 78 -7.65 -16.66 26.32
C VAL A 78 -8.99 -16.76 27.08
N PHE A 79 -10.01 -17.36 26.49
CA PHE A 79 -11.32 -17.56 27.12
C PHE A 79 -11.39 -18.84 27.95
N ALA A 80 -10.45 -19.77 27.80
CA ALA A 80 -10.47 -21.04 28.53
C ALA A 80 -10.48 -20.87 30.07
N PRO A 81 -9.69 -19.96 30.69
CA PRO A 81 -9.76 -19.72 32.13
C PRO A 81 -11.13 -19.22 32.58
N VAL A 82 -11.75 -18.33 31.79
CA VAL A 82 -13.07 -17.76 32.09
C VAL A 82 -14.16 -18.81 31.94
N ALA A 83 -14.11 -19.62 30.88
CA ALA A 83 -15.04 -20.73 30.70
C ALA A 83 -14.94 -21.73 31.86
N TRP A 84 -13.72 -22.02 32.33
CA TRP A 84 -13.49 -22.89 33.48
C TRP A 84 -14.07 -22.31 34.77
N THR A 85 -13.94 -21.00 35.01
CA THR A 85 -14.48 -20.38 36.22
C THR A 85 -16.00 -20.45 36.26
N TRP A 86 -16.67 -20.15 35.15
CA TRP A 86 -18.12 -20.28 35.02
C TRP A 86 -18.59 -21.73 35.20
N TYR A 87 -17.88 -22.69 34.59
CA TYR A 87 -18.20 -24.10 34.74
C TYR A 87 -18.10 -24.57 36.19
N SER A 88 -17.03 -24.19 36.90
CA SER A 88 -16.84 -24.57 38.30
C SER A 88 -17.86 -23.91 39.23
N LEU A 89 -18.23 -22.65 38.96
CA LEU A 89 -19.27 -21.96 39.73
C LEU A 89 -20.64 -22.62 39.52
N HIS A 90 -20.94 -23.02 38.29
CA HIS A 90 -22.17 -23.75 37.98
C HIS A 90 -22.22 -25.10 38.71
N ALA A 91 -21.13 -25.88 38.68
CA ALA A 91 -21.03 -27.13 39.43
C ALA A 91 -21.20 -26.93 40.95
N ALA A 92 -20.56 -25.89 41.51
CA ALA A 92 -20.72 -25.55 42.93
C ALA A 92 -22.16 -25.15 43.29
N SER A 93 -22.83 -24.42 42.40
CA SER A 93 -24.23 -24.00 42.58
C SER A 93 -25.19 -25.20 42.52
N GLN A 94 -24.94 -26.17 41.63
CA GLN A 94 -25.71 -27.42 41.58
C GLN A 94 -25.53 -28.24 42.87
N ALA A 95 -24.29 -28.45 43.32
CA ALA A 95 -24.01 -29.18 44.56
C ALA A 95 -24.66 -28.52 45.78
N TYR A 96 -24.63 -27.18 45.87
CA TYR A 96 -25.33 -26.44 46.92
C TYR A 96 -26.85 -26.64 46.87
N SER A 97 -27.45 -26.65 45.68
CA SER A 97 -28.88 -26.90 45.52
C SER A 97 -29.27 -28.32 45.94
N GLU A 98 -28.45 -29.33 45.66
CA GLU A 98 -28.71 -30.71 46.10
C GLU A 98 -28.56 -30.85 47.63
N MET A 99 -27.60 -30.15 48.21
CA MET A 99 -27.37 -30.14 49.66
C MET A 99 -28.48 -29.41 50.42
N THR A 100 -28.99 -28.27 49.90
CA THR A 100 -30.14 -27.55 50.49
C THR A 100 -31.39 -28.41 50.57
N GLN A 101 -31.64 -29.24 49.55
CA GLN A 101 -32.77 -30.19 49.53
C GLN A 101 -32.62 -31.31 50.58
N SER A 102 -31.38 -31.64 50.97
CA SER A 102 -31.07 -32.69 51.95
C SER A 102 -31.05 -32.18 53.40
N GLY A 103 -31.15 -30.86 53.61
CA GLY A 103 -31.16 -30.20 54.93
C GLY A 103 -29.77 -29.67 55.32
N ILE A 104 -29.62 -28.34 55.34
CA ILE A 104 -28.36 -27.64 55.67
C ILE A 104 -28.32 -27.24 57.14
N LYS A 105 -27.13 -27.34 57.75
CA LYS A 105 -26.85 -26.79 59.08
C LYS A 105 -26.86 -25.25 59.03
N PRO A 106 -27.51 -24.55 59.98
CA PRO A 106 -27.77 -23.10 59.91
C PRO A 106 -26.56 -22.17 59.75
N ASP A 107 -25.35 -22.61 60.10
CA ASP A 107 -24.18 -21.72 60.25
C ASP A 107 -23.17 -21.80 59.09
N ASP A 108 -23.38 -22.67 58.10
CA ASP A 108 -22.42 -22.87 57.01
C ASP A 108 -22.65 -21.88 55.85
N THR A 109 -21.67 -21.00 55.62
CA THR A 109 -21.68 -20.10 54.45
C THR A 109 -21.38 -20.88 53.16
N PHE A 110 -21.99 -20.49 52.03
CA PHE A 110 -21.76 -21.10 50.70
C PHE A 110 -20.27 -21.23 50.36
N LEU A 111 -19.47 -20.20 50.69
CA LEU A 111 -18.05 -20.17 50.37
C LEU A 111 -17.26 -21.15 51.25
N GLY A 112 -17.64 -21.29 52.53
CA GLY A 112 -17.09 -22.33 53.41
C GLY A 112 -17.39 -23.75 52.91
N LEU A 113 -18.62 -23.97 52.45
CA LEU A 113 -19.05 -25.25 51.84
C LEU A 113 -18.34 -25.53 50.51
N TRP A 114 -18.09 -24.51 49.70
CA TRP A 114 -17.36 -24.68 48.44
C TRP A 114 -15.87 -25.01 48.67
N ILE A 115 -15.26 -24.46 49.72
CA ILE A 115 -13.90 -24.81 50.14
C ILE A 115 -13.84 -26.28 50.59
N SER A 116 -14.80 -26.74 51.39
CA SER A 116 -14.84 -28.13 51.88
C SER A 116 -15.28 -29.14 50.81
N GLY A 117 -15.90 -28.67 49.73
CA GLY A 117 -16.41 -29.49 48.62
C GLY A 117 -17.80 -30.09 48.89
N PHE A 118 -18.63 -29.36 49.62
CA PHE A 118 -20.03 -29.71 49.94
C PHE A 118 -20.14 -31.13 50.50
N GLU A 119 -19.32 -31.49 51.50
CA GLU A 119 -19.32 -32.83 52.14
C GLU A 119 -19.20 -34.03 51.18
N GLY A 120 -18.66 -33.84 49.97
CA GLY A 120 -18.46 -34.90 48.98
C GLY A 120 -19.41 -34.84 47.77
N TYR A 121 -20.39 -33.93 47.77
CA TYR A 121 -21.26 -33.69 46.62
C TYR A 121 -20.53 -33.01 45.44
N LEU A 122 -19.35 -32.43 45.69
CA LEU A 122 -18.53 -31.81 44.66
C LEU A 122 -17.23 -32.58 44.43
N THR A 123 -17.03 -33.08 43.21
CA THR A 123 -15.78 -33.69 42.75
C THR A 123 -14.58 -32.77 43.00
N GLY A 124 -13.46 -33.34 43.46
CA GLY A 124 -12.33 -32.60 44.03
C GLY A 124 -11.73 -31.49 43.14
N TRP A 125 -11.86 -31.58 41.82
CA TRP A 125 -11.31 -30.60 40.87
C TRP A 125 -12.12 -29.29 40.81
N HIS A 126 -13.37 -29.29 41.25
CA HIS A 126 -14.25 -28.11 41.28
C HIS A 126 -14.29 -27.41 42.63
N ARG A 127 -13.57 -27.93 43.64
CA ARG A 127 -13.39 -27.24 44.92
C ARG A 127 -12.66 -25.92 44.70
N LEU A 128 -12.93 -24.94 45.56
CA LEU A 128 -12.46 -23.57 45.37
C LEU A 128 -10.94 -23.45 45.18
N VAL A 129 -10.14 -24.16 46.00
CA VAL A 129 -8.67 -24.12 45.92
C VAL A 129 -8.11 -24.84 44.68
N PRO A 130 -8.45 -26.11 44.38
CA PRO A 130 -8.05 -26.77 43.13
C PRO A 130 -8.49 -26.03 41.87
N MET A 131 -9.68 -25.45 41.87
CA MET A 131 -10.20 -24.66 40.75
C MET A 131 -9.31 -23.45 40.48
N ALA A 132 -8.90 -22.71 41.52
CA ALA A 132 -8.02 -21.55 41.37
C ALA A 132 -6.65 -21.95 40.79
N VAL A 133 -6.10 -23.09 41.21
CA VAL A 133 -4.85 -23.63 40.65
C VAL A 133 -5.01 -23.94 39.16
N VAL A 134 -6.11 -24.59 38.76
CA VAL A 134 -6.39 -24.90 37.35
C VAL A 134 -6.54 -23.61 36.54
N SER A 135 -7.22 -22.59 37.06
CA SER A 135 -7.34 -21.28 36.40
C SER A 135 -5.98 -20.61 36.21
N VAL A 136 -5.10 -20.62 37.22
CA VAL A 136 -3.74 -20.06 37.10
C VAL A 136 -2.93 -20.82 36.05
N VAL A 137 -3.00 -22.15 36.02
CA VAL A 137 -2.33 -22.98 35.01
C VAL A 137 -2.85 -22.68 33.61
N LEU A 138 -4.18 -22.54 33.44
CA LEU A 138 -4.79 -22.17 32.15
C LEU A 138 -4.37 -20.78 31.69
N ILE A 139 -4.29 -19.79 32.59
CA ILE A 139 -3.79 -18.45 32.27
C ILE A 139 -2.32 -18.53 31.84
N GLY A 140 -1.48 -19.25 32.59
CA GLY A 140 -0.07 -19.45 32.25
C GLY A 140 0.10 -20.13 30.89
N LEU A 141 -0.68 -21.17 30.60
CA LEU A 141 -0.68 -21.86 29.33
C LEU A 141 -1.12 -20.95 28.18
N ALA A 142 -2.19 -20.17 28.37
CA ALA A 142 -2.67 -19.22 27.37
C ALA A 142 -1.63 -18.13 27.06
N ALA A 143 -0.96 -17.60 28.09
CA ALA A 143 0.13 -16.64 27.92
C ALA A 143 1.30 -17.26 27.14
N LEU A 144 1.69 -18.50 27.47
CA LEU A 144 2.77 -19.22 26.80
C LEU A 144 2.43 -19.50 25.33
N LEU A 145 1.19 -19.91 25.03
CA LEU A 145 0.68 -20.06 23.67
C LEU A 145 0.72 -18.74 22.88
N MET A 146 0.34 -17.63 23.50
CA MET A 146 0.35 -16.32 22.85
C MET A 146 1.77 -15.86 22.53
N ILE A 147 2.70 -16.04 23.47
CA ILE A 147 4.13 -15.75 23.28
C ILE A 147 4.70 -16.66 22.19
N GLY A 148 4.43 -17.97 22.27
CA GLY A 148 4.90 -18.95 21.29
C GLY A 148 4.41 -18.64 19.88
N HIS A 149 3.13 -18.28 19.72
CA HIS A 149 2.58 -17.85 18.44
C HIS A 149 3.28 -16.60 17.91
N ARG A 150 3.53 -15.60 18.76
CA ARG A 150 4.23 -14.38 18.35
C ARG A 150 5.67 -14.64 17.89
N PHE A 151 6.41 -15.49 18.60
CA PHE A 151 7.76 -15.88 18.19
C PHE A 151 7.77 -16.71 16.91
N ALA A 152 6.82 -17.64 16.76
CA ALA A 152 6.68 -18.43 15.54
C ALA A 152 6.41 -17.53 14.33
N ALA A 153 5.44 -16.60 14.45
CA ALA A 153 5.12 -15.64 13.40
C ALA A 153 6.33 -14.78 13.02
N ALA A 154 7.05 -14.23 14.01
CA ALA A 154 8.24 -13.42 13.76
C ALA A 154 9.37 -14.20 13.06
N THR A 155 9.55 -15.47 13.42
CA THR A 155 10.58 -16.32 12.81
C THR A 155 10.23 -16.68 11.36
N VAL A 156 8.95 -16.96 11.10
CA VAL A 156 8.46 -17.24 9.75
C VAL A 156 8.60 -15.99 8.89
N GLU A 157 8.22 -14.82 9.41
CA GLU A 157 8.35 -13.53 8.72
C GLU A 157 9.80 -13.25 8.33
N HIS A 158 10.75 -13.34 9.26
CA HIS A 158 12.17 -13.16 8.95
C HIS A 158 12.69 -14.13 7.88
N ARG A 159 12.34 -15.42 7.96
CA ARG A 159 12.74 -16.39 6.93
C ARG A 159 12.12 -16.07 5.58
N THR A 160 10.87 -15.60 5.55
CA THR A 160 10.22 -15.20 4.31
C THR A 160 10.87 -13.97 3.70
N GLU A 161 11.23 -12.97 4.51
CA GLU A 161 11.93 -11.75 4.09
C GLU A 161 13.31 -12.06 3.53
N GLU A 162 14.13 -12.84 4.25
CA GLU A 162 15.46 -13.25 3.77
C GLU A 162 15.36 -13.99 2.43
N SER A 163 14.45 -14.96 2.34
CA SER A 163 14.25 -15.70 1.10
C SER A 163 13.73 -14.83 -0.05
N ALA A 164 12.97 -13.77 0.25
CA ALA A 164 12.46 -12.82 -0.73
C ALA A 164 13.57 -11.91 -1.23
N ALA A 165 14.40 -11.39 -0.32
CA ALA A 165 15.57 -10.57 -0.66
C ALA A 165 16.59 -11.35 -1.51
N GLU A 166 16.87 -12.61 -1.19
CA GLU A 166 17.73 -13.47 -2.00
C GLU A 166 17.16 -13.74 -3.40
N PHE A 167 15.84 -13.85 -3.51
CA PHE A 167 15.18 -14.06 -4.81
C PHE A 167 15.18 -12.78 -5.64
N GLU A 168 14.92 -11.63 -5.02
CA GLU A 168 15.03 -10.31 -5.64
C GLU A 168 16.44 -10.05 -6.17
N ALA A 169 17.48 -10.31 -5.36
CA ALA A 169 18.86 -10.17 -5.80
C ALA A 169 19.18 -11.05 -7.02
N ARG A 170 18.67 -12.30 -7.04
CA ARG A 170 18.81 -13.20 -8.20
C ARG A 170 18.08 -12.69 -9.44
N LEU A 171 16.86 -12.17 -9.28
CA LEU A 171 16.08 -11.59 -10.38
C LEU A 171 16.78 -10.37 -10.97
N VAL A 172 17.17 -9.41 -10.14
CA VAL A 172 17.90 -8.20 -10.56
C VAL A 172 19.20 -8.58 -11.27
N SER A 173 19.97 -9.52 -10.72
CA SER A 173 21.19 -9.98 -11.34
C SER A 173 20.94 -10.62 -12.72
N ALA A 174 19.87 -11.39 -12.89
CA ALA A 174 19.53 -12.01 -14.16
C ALA A 174 19.06 -10.98 -15.20
N LEU A 175 18.26 -10.00 -14.79
CA LEU A 175 17.80 -8.90 -15.66
C LEU A 175 18.95 -7.99 -16.11
N CYS A 176 19.87 -7.65 -15.21
CA CYS A 176 21.09 -6.90 -15.56
C CYS A 176 21.95 -7.65 -16.58
N ALA A 177 22.10 -8.96 -16.40
CA ALA A 177 22.86 -9.79 -17.34
C ALA A 177 22.19 -9.83 -18.72
N ALA A 178 20.87 -10.01 -18.76
CA ALA A 178 20.08 -9.96 -19.99
C ALA A 178 20.16 -8.60 -20.69
N GLN A 179 20.05 -7.50 -19.95
CA GLN A 179 20.12 -6.15 -20.51
C GLN A 179 21.50 -5.85 -21.11
N ARG A 180 22.58 -6.29 -20.45
CA ARG A 180 23.94 -6.17 -21.00
C ARG A 180 24.10 -7.00 -22.28
N GLU A 181 23.51 -8.19 -22.32
CA GLU A 181 23.57 -9.08 -23.48
C GLU A 181 22.82 -8.50 -24.69
N ILE A 182 21.57 -8.05 -24.50
CA ILE A 182 20.78 -7.33 -25.51
C ILE A 182 21.54 -6.08 -25.98
N GLY A 183 22.10 -5.31 -25.04
CA GLY A 183 22.90 -4.13 -25.35
C GLY A 183 24.13 -4.48 -26.20
N SER A 184 24.80 -5.61 -25.93
CA SER A 184 25.98 -6.04 -26.70
C SER A 184 25.64 -6.50 -28.11
N LEU A 185 24.49 -7.15 -28.31
CA LEU A 185 24.01 -7.57 -29.62
C LEU A 185 23.64 -6.36 -30.48
N ASN A 186 23.00 -5.35 -29.88
CA ASN A 186 22.62 -4.12 -30.58
C ASN A 186 23.81 -3.18 -30.85
N ALA A 187 24.79 -3.13 -29.95
CA ALA A 187 25.99 -2.31 -30.15
C ALA A 187 26.92 -2.85 -31.25
N ALA A 188 26.80 -4.13 -31.59
CA ALA A 188 27.61 -4.78 -32.63
C ALA A 188 27.11 -4.50 -34.06
N ASP A 189 25.93 -3.90 -34.24
CA ASP A 189 25.36 -3.58 -35.54
C ASP A 189 25.29 -2.04 -35.78
N PRO A 190 26.41 -1.38 -36.14
CA PRO A 190 26.42 0.04 -36.49
C PRO A 190 25.57 0.36 -37.73
N THR A 191 25.32 -0.63 -38.60
CA THR A 191 24.46 -0.49 -39.77
C THR A 191 22.98 -0.39 -39.41
N ALA A 192 22.53 -1.04 -38.32
CA ALA A 192 21.16 -0.87 -37.81
C ALA A 192 20.91 0.56 -37.30
N ILE A 193 21.90 1.16 -36.62
CA ILE A 193 21.81 2.55 -36.16
C ILE A 193 21.78 3.51 -37.36
N GLU A 194 22.61 3.30 -38.39
CA GLU A 194 22.57 4.09 -39.61
C GLU A 194 21.22 3.94 -40.36
N ALA A 195 20.66 2.74 -40.40
CA ALA A 195 19.37 2.48 -41.04
C ALA A 195 18.20 3.18 -40.33
N ILE A 196 18.21 3.19 -38.99
CA ILE A 196 17.21 3.91 -38.19
C ILE A 196 17.35 5.42 -38.40
N VAL A 197 18.57 5.96 -38.37
CA VAL A 197 18.83 7.39 -38.61
C VAL A 197 18.44 7.81 -40.03
N ARG A 198 18.78 7.02 -41.05
CA ARG A 198 18.34 7.28 -42.44
C ARG A 198 16.81 7.26 -42.58
N ARG A 199 16.14 6.33 -41.90
CA ARG A 199 14.67 6.24 -41.91
C ARG A 199 14.03 7.46 -41.26
N SER A 200 14.57 7.91 -40.12
CA SER A 200 14.12 9.13 -39.44
C SER A 200 14.37 10.38 -40.28
N ILE A 201 15.54 10.49 -40.93
CA ILE A 201 15.84 11.61 -41.84
C ILE A 201 14.88 11.63 -43.04
N LYS A 202 14.57 10.46 -43.60
CA LYS A 202 13.63 10.34 -44.73
C LYS A 202 12.21 10.76 -44.34
N GLN A 203 11.72 10.32 -43.18
CA GLN A 203 10.41 10.74 -42.69
C GLN A 203 10.35 12.23 -42.38
N LEU A 204 11.45 12.81 -41.86
CA LEU A 204 11.54 14.24 -41.61
C LEU A 204 11.55 15.04 -42.91
N SER A 205 12.22 14.56 -43.97
CA SER A 205 12.20 15.23 -45.28
C SER A 205 10.84 15.15 -45.96
N GLU A 206 10.17 14.00 -45.90
CA GLU A 206 8.81 13.82 -46.43
C GLU A 206 7.81 14.76 -45.72
N ALA A 207 7.93 14.93 -44.39
CA ALA A 207 7.12 15.88 -43.63
C ALA A 207 7.44 17.35 -43.99
N TYR A 208 8.70 17.67 -44.25
CA TYR A 208 9.14 19.01 -44.66
C TYR A 208 8.63 19.37 -46.07
N ASP A 209 8.69 18.43 -47.01
CA ASP A 209 8.19 18.62 -48.38
C ASP A 209 6.67 18.80 -48.41
N ALA A 210 5.92 18.02 -47.62
CA ALA A 210 4.47 18.18 -47.48
C ALA A 210 4.09 19.55 -46.88
N THR A 211 4.89 20.07 -45.95
CA THR A 211 4.68 21.39 -45.35
C THR A 211 4.95 22.50 -46.37
N ARG A 212 6.00 22.34 -47.19
CA ARG A 212 6.35 23.29 -48.25
C ARG A 212 5.28 23.35 -49.35
N GLU A 213 4.75 22.21 -49.77
CA GLU A 213 3.66 22.14 -50.73
C GLU A 213 2.37 22.82 -50.22
N GLY A 214 2.10 22.71 -48.91
CA GLY A 214 1.01 23.44 -48.26
C GLY A 214 1.16 24.96 -48.32
N ILE A 215 2.39 25.47 -48.13
CA ILE A 215 2.71 26.91 -48.20
C ILE A 215 2.56 27.42 -49.65
N ASP A 216 3.02 26.66 -50.64
CA ASP A 216 2.91 27.05 -52.05
C ASP A 216 1.46 27.12 -52.53
N ARG A 217 0.60 26.18 -52.09
CA ARG A 217 -0.84 26.22 -52.37
C ARG A 217 -1.52 27.44 -51.75
N LEU A 218 -1.14 27.81 -50.52
CA LEU A 218 -1.64 29.00 -49.84
C LEU A 218 -1.30 30.27 -50.63
N ASN A 219 -0.05 30.41 -51.07
CA ASN A 219 0.40 31.56 -51.87
C ASN A 219 -0.32 31.66 -53.23
N ALA A 220 -0.54 30.52 -53.91
CA ALA A 220 -1.30 30.49 -55.16
C ALA A 220 -2.77 30.93 -54.98
N THR A 221 -3.36 30.58 -53.83
CA THR A 221 -4.73 30.97 -53.50
C THR A 221 -4.85 32.47 -53.25
N THR A 222 -3.86 33.07 -52.58
CA THR A 222 -3.78 34.52 -52.36
C THR A 222 -3.65 35.30 -53.67
N ALA A 223 -2.81 34.83 -54.60
CA ALA A 223 -2.66 35.46 -55.92
C ALA A 223 -3.94 35.38 -56.78
N GLY A 224 -4.69 34.27 -56.68
CA GLY A 224 -5.99 34.13 -57.33
C GLY A 224 -7.04 35.13 -56.80
N LEU A 225 -7.01 35.39 -55.49
CA LEU A 225 -7.90 36.36 -54.84
C LEU A 225 -7.61 37.80 -55.30
N GLU A 226 -6.33 38.15 -55.43
CA GLU A 226 -5.88 39.47 -55.89
C GLU A 226 -6.28 39.70 -57.36
N THR A 227 -6.13 38.68 -58.20
CA THR A 227 -6.59 38.72 -59.60
C THR A 227 -8.11 38.94 -59.68
N ALA A 228 -8.89 38.19 -58.91
CA ALA A 228 -10.35 38.35 -58.88
C ALA A 228 -10.79 39.75 -58.42
N ALA A 229 -10.09 40.34 -57.44
CA ALA A 229 -10.36 41.69 -56.96
C ALA A 229 -10.05 42.76 -58.04
N THR A 230 -8.97 42.59 -58.82
CA THR A 230 -8.67 43.49 -59.94
C THR A 230 -9.71 43.39 -61.06
N THR A 231 -10.14 42.18 -61.43
CA THR A 231 -11.16 41.98 -62.49
C THR A 231 -12.51 42.58 -62.10
N LEU A 232 -12.89 42.50 -60.81
CA LEU A 232 -14.10 43.14 -60.29
C LEU A 232 -14.03 44.67 -60.35
N THR A 233 -12.86 45.24 -60.08
CA THR A 233 -12.63 46.69 -60.14
C THR A 233 -12.66 47.19 -61.58
N GLU A 234 -12.11 46.41 -62.52
CA GLU A 234 -12.10 46.73 -63.94
C GLU A 234 -13.51 46.65 -64.54
N ALA A 235 -14.26 45.59 -64.23
CA ALA A 235 -15.66 45.42 -64.63
C ALA A 235 -16.55 46.58 -64.12
N ALA A 236 -16.37 47.00 -62.88
CA ALA A 236 -17.10 48.14 -62.30
C ALA A 236 -16.82 49.47 -63.05
N ASN A 237 -15.60 49.65 -63.57
CA ASN A 237 -15.23 50.82 -64.35
C ASN A 237 -15.73 50.75 -65.80
N THR A 238 -15.76 49.56 -66.41
CA THR A 238 -16.33 49.37 -67.75
C THR A 238 -17.84 49.60 -67.78
N THR A 239 -18.56 49.21 -66.72
CA THR A 239 -20.00 49.49 -66.57
C THR A 239 -20.28 50.99 -66.43
N LYS A 240 -19.37 51.77 -65.84
CA LYS A 240 -19.49 53.23 -65.72
C LYS A 240 -19.28 53.95 -67.08
N ALA A 241 -18.46 53.39 -67.96
CA ALA A 241 -18.14 53.96 -69.28
C ALA A 241 -19.17 53.60 -70.37
N SER A 242 -19.95 52.53 -70.20
CA SER A 242 -20.93 52.07 -71.21
C SER A 242 -22.29 52.78 -71.18
N THR A 243 -22.37 53.95 -70.55
CA THR A 243 -23.61 54.76 -70.44
C THR A 243 -23.73 55.84 -71.53
N GLU A 244 -22.71 56.03 -72.40
CA GLU A 244 -22.62 57.22 -73.26
C GLU A 244 -22.65 57.01 -74.79
N GLY A 245 -22.91 55.82 -75.34
CA GLY A 245 -23.29 55.81 -76.77
C GLY A 245 -23.26 54.48 -77.50
N VAL A 246 -24.44 53.92 -77.77
CA VAL A 246 -24.63 52.91 -78.83
C VAL A 246 -26.06 53.00 -79.39
N GLU A 247 -26.33 53.91 -80.33
CA GLU A 247 -27.60 53.93 -81.08
C GLU A 247 -27.50 53.22 -82.44
N LEU A 248 -26.30 53.06 -83.02
CA LEU A 248 -26.15 52.60 -84.42
C LEU A 248 -25.43 51.26 -84.62
N ALA A 249 -24.95 50.61 -83.56
CA ALA A 249 -24.50 49.21 -83.64
C ALA A 249 -25.58 48.22 -83.16
N SER A 250 -26.84 48.63 -83.04
CA SER A 250 -27.86 47.88 -82.29
C SER A 250 -28.37 46.62 -82.98
N VAL A 251 -28.59 46.61 -84.30
CA VAL A 251 -29.37 45.51 -84.92
C VAL A 251 -28.52 44.27 -85.25
N ALA A 252 -27.39 44.44 -85.96
CA ALA A 252 -26.53 43.30 -86.30
C ALA A 252 -25.75 42.77 -85.09
N LEU A 253 -25.51 43.62 -84.10
CA LEU A 253 -24.99 43.20 -82.81
C LEU A 253 -26.09 42.56 -81.97
N SER A 254 -27.37 42.97 -82.01
CA SER A 254 -28.44 42.35 -81.18
C SER A 254 -28.60 40.86 -81.43
N GLU A 255 -28.54 40.37 -82.67
CA GLU A 255 -28.74 38.93 -82.90
C GLU A 255 -27.52 38.08 -82.48
N ALA A 256 -26.31 38.54 -82.81
CA ALA A 256 -25.08 37.86 -82.40
C ALA A 256 -24.79 38.00 -80.89
N SER A 257 -25.17 39.14 -80.32
CA SER A 257 -25.10 39.47 -78.89
C SER A 257 -26.16 38.71 -78.11
N ASP A 258 -27.40 38.55 -78.60
CA ASP A 258 -28.43 37.79 -77.88
C ASP A 258 -28.08 36.30 -77.77
N GLU A 259 -27.50 35.73 -78.82
CA GLU A 259 -27.06 34.33 -78.79
C GLU A 259 -25.79 34.15 -77.93
N SER A 260 -24.83 35.08 -78.04
CA SER A 260 -23.63 35.08 -77.18
C SER A 260 -24.00 35.35 -75.71
N HIS A 261 -24.89 36.30 -75.44
CA HIS A 261 -25.43 36.62 -74.11
C HIS A 261 -26.22 35.46 -73.54
N ARG A 262 -27.05 34.75 -74.31
CA ARG A 262 -27.75 33.56 -73.79
C ARG A 262 -26.78 32.46 -73.41
N ARG A 263 -25.79 32.16 -74.25
CA ARG A 263 -24.80 31.12 -73.96
C ARG A 263 -23.91 31.52 -72.79
N ILE A 264 -23.32 32.71 -72.83
CA ILE A 264 -22.48 33.23 -71.75
C ILE A 264 -23.29 33.36 -70.47
N ALA A 265 -24.52 33.87 -70.48
CA ALA A 265 -25.36 33.94 -69.29
C ALA A 265 -25.68 32.55 -68.75
N SER A 266 -25.95 31.56 -69.61
CA SER A 266 -26.21 30.18 -69.16
C SER A 266 -24.99 29.53 -68.53
N THR A 267 -23.79 29.70 -69.09
CA THR A 267 -22.55 29.16 -68.50
C THR A 267 -22.10 29.96 -67.28
N LEU A 268 -22.26 31.28 -67.25
CA LEU A 268 -22.00 32.09 -66.06
C LEU A 268 -22.96 31.74 -64.94
N THR A 269 -24.24 31.51 -65.24
CA THR A 269 -25.23 31.10 -64.24
C THR A 269 -24.88 29.72 -63.71
N ALA A 270 -24.61 28.74 -64.58
CA ALA A 270 -24.20 27.39 -64.15
C ALA A 270 -22.87 27.38 -63.36
N PHE A 271 -21.91 28.22 -63.74
CA PHE A 271 -20.65 28.37 -63.01
C PHE A 271 -20.84 29.10 -61.68
N SER A 272 -21.61 30.19 -61.66
CA SER A 272 -21.96 30.96 -60.45
C SER A 272 -22.73 30.09 -59.45
N ASP A 273 -23.66 29.28 -59.94
CA ASP A 273 -24.43 28.33 -59.15
C ASP A 273 -23.52 27.22 -58.62
N GLY A 274 -22.61 26.69 -59.45
CA GLY A 274 -21.63 25.68 -59.05
C GLY A 274 -20.63 26.18 -58.00
N VAL A 275 -20.09 27.39 -58.18
CA VAL A 275 -19.18 28.03 -57.23
C VAL A 275 -19.90 28.42 -55.95
N SER A 276 -21.12 28.96 -56.03
CA SER A 276 -21.94 29.28 -54.85
C SER A 276 -22.30 28.02 -54.07
N ASP A 277 -22.66 26.93 -54.73
CA ASP A 277 -23.00 25.67 -54.07
C ASP A 277 -21.74 25.02 -53.47
N GLN A 278 -20.61 25.03 -54.17
CA GLN A 278 -19.35 24.50 -53.64
C GLN A 278 -18.81 25.35 -52.47
N LEU A 279 -18.94 26.67 -52.53
CA LEU A 279 -18.59 27.58 -51.44
C LEU A 279 -19.53 27.39 -50.24
N ALA A 280 -20.84 27.26 -50.48
CA ALA A 280 -21.82 27.00 -49.43
C ALA A 280 -21.62 25.63 -48.77
N ARG A 281 -21.20 24.60 -49.52
CA ARG A 281 -20.84 23.28 -48.98
C ARG A 281 -19.55 23.35 -48.17
N THR A 282 -18.50 23.95 -48.72
CA THR A 282 -17.21 24.10 -48.04
C THR A 282 -17.34 24.94 -46.78
N GLN A 283 -18.12 26.02 -46.81
CA GLN A 283 -18.42 26.84 -45.64
C GLN A 283 -19.20 26.05 -44.58
N ARG A 284 -20.21 25.28 -44.97
CA ARG A 284 -20.95 24.40 -44.04
C ARG A 284 -20.07 23.33 -43.42
N ASP A 285 -19.22 22.68 -44.22
CA ASP A 285 -18.32 21.63 -43.73
C ASP A 285 -17.23 22.19 -42.82
N THR A 286 -16.70 23.38 -43.15
CA THR A 286 -15.72 24.10 -42.33
C THR A 286 -16.35 24.56 -41.02
N VAL A 287 -17.55 25.13 -41.04
CA VAL A 287 -18.29 25.51 -39.82
C VAL A 287 -18.59 24.27 -38.97
N ALA A 288 -19.02 23.16 -39.57
CA ALA A 288 -19.29 21.92 -38.86
C ALA A 288 -18.02 21.27 -38.28
N ALA A 289 -16.87 21.41 -38.95
CA ALA A 289 -15.58 20.95 -38.44
C ALA A 289 -15.07 21.85 -37.29
N ILE A 290 -15.22 23.16 -37.42
CA ILE A 290 -14.87 24.13 -36.38
C ILE A 290 -15.76 23.94 -35.15
N SER A 291 -17.07 23.75 -35.31
CA SER A 291 -17.98 23.45 -34.19
C SER A 291 -17.59 22.16 -33.47
N ARG A 292 -17.33 21.07 -34.22
CA ARG A 292 -16.87 19.79 -33.63
C ARG A 292 -15.53 19.93 -32.91
N SER A 293 -14.59 20.67 -33.48
CA SER A 293 -13.29 20.96 -32.83
C SER A 293 -13.48 21.83 -31.59
N SER A 294 -14.37 22.82 -31.64
CA SER A 294 -14.69 23.69 -30.51
C SER A 294 -15.36 22.91 -29.37
N ASP A 295 -16.27 22.00 -29.68
CA ASP A 295 -16.93 21.15 -28.69
C ASP A 295 -15.93 20.17 -28.06
N ALA A 296 -15.03 19.58 -28.85
CA ALA A 296 -13.97 18.70 -28.35
C ALA A 296 -12.98 19.45 -27.45
N VAL A 297 -12.58 20.67 -27.83
CA VAL A 297 -11.72 21.55 -27.00
C VAL A 297 -12.44 21.94 -25.71
N LYS A 298 -13.73 22.32 -25.78
CA LYS A 298 -14.53 22.65 -24.60
C LYS A 298 -14.65 21.46 -23.64
N THR A 299 -14.90 20.27 -24.18
CA THR A 299 -14.96 19.03 -23.39
C THR A 299 -13.62 18.73 -22.73
N THR A 300 -12.51 18.87 -23.46
CA THR A 300 -11.17 18.66 -22.91
C THR A 300 -10.83 19.68 -21.82
N ILE A 301 -11.26 20.94 -21.97
CA ILE A 301 -11.10 21.99 -20.97
C ILE A 301 -11.95 21.68 -19.72
N ASP A 302 -13.20 21.27 -19.89
CA ASP A 302 -14.08 20.90 -18.77
C ASP A 302 -13.54 19.66 -18.01
N ASP A 303 -12.98 18.68 -18.73
CA ASP A 303 -12.31 17.52 -18.14
C ASP A 303 -11.04 17.92 -17.40
N LEU A 304 -10.25 18.86 -17.94
CA LEU A 304 -9.05 19.39 -17.27
C LEU A 304 -9.40 20.18 -16.01
N VAL A 305 -10.42 21.04 -16.05
CA VAL A 305 -10.93 21.78 -14.88
C VAL A 305 -11.46 20.82 -13.82
N THR A 306 -12.17 19.77 -14.22
CA THR A 306 -12.63 18.71 -13.32
C THR A 306 -11.46 17.91 -12.74
N GLY A 307 -10.41 17.68 -13.52
CA GLY A 307 -9.18 17.04 -13.07
C GLY A 307 -8.41 17.87 -12.04
N VAL A 308 -8.24 19.17 -12.29
CA VAL A 308 -7.55 20.12 -11.39
C VAL A 308 -8.31 20.26 -10.07
N THR A 309 -9.63 20.40 -10.11
CA THR A 309 -10.45 20.48 -8.88
C THR A 309 -10.41 19.19 -8.05
N ARG A 310 -10.39 18.02 -8.68
CA ARG A 310 -10.15 16.74 -7.97
C ARG A 310 -8.74 16.66 -7.37
N TYR A 311 -7.74 17.18 -8.07
CA TYR A 311 -6.37 17.21 -7.58
C TYR A 311 -6.22 18.13 -6.37
N GLU A 312 -6.83 19.32 -6.39
CA GLU A 312 -6.87 20.24 -5.25
C GLU A 312 -7.61 19.63 -4.04
N ALA A 313 -8.74 18.96 -4.27
CA ALA A 313 -9.46 18.24 -3.21
C ALA A 313 -8.62 17.11 -2.60
N ALA A 314 -7.89 16.36 -3.43
CA ALA A 314 -6.98 15.32 -2.96
C ALA A 314 -5.80 15.91 -2.18
N GLN A 315 -5.22 17.02 -2.64
CA GLN A 315 -4.12 17.71 -1.95
C GLN A 315 -4.57 18.27 -0.60
N SER A 316 -5.77 18.84 -0.52
CA SER A 316 -6.38 19.31 0.72
C SER A 316 -6.64 18.16 1.70
N ALA A 317 -7.12 17.02 1.21
CA ALA A 317 -7.31 15.80 2.02
C ALA A 317 -5.98 15.21 2.53
N VAL A 318 -4.91 15.30 1.74
CA VAL A 318 -3.56 14.89 2.18
C VAL A 318 -3.02 15.86 3.24
N ALA A 319 -3.20 17.17 3.04
CA ALA A 319 -2.78 18.18 4.02
C ALA A 319 -3.53 18.06 5.35
N SER A 320 -4.83 17.77 5.33
CA SER A 320 -5.61 17.53 6.55
C SER A 320 -5.19 16.23 7.25
N SER A 321 -4.95 15.16 6.50
CA SER A 321 -4.43 13.89 7.03
C SER A 321 -3.06 14.06 7.70
N LEU A 322 -2.15 14.84 7.09
CA LEU A 322 -0.86 15.20 7.68
C LEU A 322 -1.02 16.00 8.98
N GLY A 323 -1.95 16.96 9.02
CA GLY A 323 -2.26 17.71 10.24
C GLY A 323 -2.81 16.82 11.37
N ASP A 324 -3.70 15.89 11.04
CA ASP A 324 -4.24 14.91 11.99
C ASP A 324 -3.16 13.94 12.49
N MET A 325 -2.25 13.51 11.62
CA MET A 325 -1.11 12.67 11.99
C MET A 325 -0.17 13.41 12.95
N ASP A 326 0.11 14.68 12.71
CA ASP A 326 0.99 15.48 13.56
C ASP A 326 0.36 15.74 14.94
N ALA A 327 -0.96 16.02 14.98
CA ALA A 327 -1.72 16.14 16.21
C ALA A 327 -1.73 14.84 17.03
N ARG A 328 -1.91 13.68 16.37
CA ARG A 328 -1.83 12.35 17.02
C ARG A 328 -0.43 12.03 17.51
N SER A 329 0.60 12.38 16.74
CA SER A 329 2.00 12.20 17.13
C SER A 329 2.34 13.02 18.39
N ALA A 330 1.90 14.28 18.43
CA ALA A 330 2.06 15.14 19.60
C ALA A 330 1.29 14.61 20.83
N ALA A 331 0.07 14.08 20.64
CA ALA A 331 -0.71 13.44 21.70
C ALA A 331 0.01 12.20 22.26
N ASN A 332 0.45 11.29 21.39
CA ASN A 332 1.19 10.08 21.78
C ASN A 332 2.49 10.41 22.52
N THR A 333 3.20 11.47 22.11
CA THR A 333 4.43 11.91 22.78
C THR A 333 4.14 12.43 24.19
N ARG A 334 3.02 13.15 24.39
CA ARG A 334 2.58 13.58 25.72
C ARG A 334 2.18 12.39 26.59
N ASP A 335 1.42 11.44 26.05
CA ASP A 335 0.99 10.24 26.78
C ASP A 335 2.19 9.39 27.19
N LEU A 336 3.17 9.24 26.31
CA LEU A 336 4.43 8.55 26.62
C LEU A 336 5.20 9.27 27.74
N THR A 337 5.26 10.60 27.70
CA THR A 337 5.91 11.40 28.75
C THR A 337 5.22 11.21 30.10
N VAL A 338 3.88 11.22 30.13
CA VAL A 338 3.09 10.96 31.34
C VAL A 338 3.31 9.53 31.85
N ALA A 339 3.32 8.54 30.97
CA ALA A 339 3.58 7.15 31.33
C ALA A 339 4.98 6.96 31.93
N VAL A 340 6.00 7.63 31.36
CA VAL A 340 7.37 7.61 31.89
C VAL A 340 7.44 8.26 33.26
N GLN A 341 6.78 9.41 33.47
CA GLN A 341 6.71 10.06 34.79
C GLN A 341 6.02 9.15 35.82
N HIS A 342 4.92 8.49 35.43
CA HIS A 342 4.22 7.57 36.31
C HIS A 342 5.08 6.34 36.69
N LEU A 343 5.86 5.83 35.75
CA LEU A 343 6.82 4.76 36.00
C LEU A 343 7.90 5.21 37.00
N GLN A 344 8.47 6.40 36.81
CA GLN A 344 9.48 6.97 37.71
C GLN A 344 8.93 7.14 39.12
N ASP A 345 7.71 7.68 39.27
CA ASP A 345 7.03 7.83 40.55
C ASP A 345 6.80 6.48 41.25
N THR A 346 6.41 5.47 40.47
CA THR A 346 6.17 4.11 40.99
C THR A 346 7.46 3.47 41.48
N VAL A 347 8.55 3.61 40.71
CA VAL A 347 9.89 3.17 41.13
C VAL A 347 10.31 3.85 42.43
N HIS A 348 10.13 5.17 42.53
CA HIS A 348 10.42 5.93 43.76
C HIS A 348 9.56 5.52 44.96
N LYS A 349 8.33 5.06 44.74
CA LYS A 349 7.47 4.51 45.81
C LYS A 349 7.95 3.12 46.25
N ILE A 350 8.36 2.27 45.31
CA ILE A 350 8.91 0.94 45.59
C ILE A 350 10.22 1.07 46.39
N GLU A 351 11.11 1.98 45.98
CA GLU A 351 12.37 2.24 46.69
C GLU A 351 12.13 2.67 48.14
N ARG A 352 11.22 3.63 48.36
CA ARG A 352 10.84 4.05 49.71
C ARG A 352 10.18 2.94 50.52
N SER A 353 9.40 2.08 49.88
CA SER A 353 8.80 0.91 50.52
C SER A 353 9.88 -0.09 50.96
N LEU A 354 10.87 -0.36 50.11
CA LEU A 354 11.98 -1.26 50.42
C LEU A 354 12.81 -0.74 51.60
N VAL A 355 13.17 0.54 51.60
CA VAL A 355 13.92 1.15 52.72
C VAL A 355 13.14 1.09 54.03
N ARG A 356 11.82 1.31 54.00
CA ARG A 356 10.97 1.16 55.19
C ARG A 356 10.90 -0.28 55.66
N HIS A 357 10.80 -1.24 54.74
CA HIS A 357 10.73 -2.65 55.08
C HIS A 357 12.05 -3.16 55.66
N GLU A 358 13.18 -2.73 55.09
CA GLU A 358 14.52 -3.00 55.60
C GLU A 358 14.68 -2.44 57.02
N SER A 359 14.29 -1.18 57.25
CA SER A 359 14.33 -0.56 58.58
C SER A 359 13.46 -1.32 59.60
N ALA A 360 12.28 -1.78 59.19
CA ALA A 360 11.39 -2.58 60.03
C ALA A 360 11.99 -3.96 60.35
N MET A 361 12.61 -4.62 59.38
CA MET A 361 13.30 -5.90 59.59
C MET A 361 14.51 -5.75 60.53
N GLN A 362 15.25 -4.66 60.40
CA GLN A 362 16.40 -4.38 61.28
C GLN A 362 15.95 -4.10 62.73
N ALA A 363 14.83 -3.41 62.91
CA ALA A 363 14.21 -3.24 64.23
C ALA A 363 13.75 -4.58 64.83
N GLN A 364 13.06 -5.43 64.05
CA GLN A 364 12.65 -6.77 64.49
C GLN A 364 13.85 -7.66 64.85
N ALA A 365 14.93 -7.61 64.06
CA ALA A 365 16.16 -8.34 64.37
C ALA A 365 16.81 -7.85 65.68
N SER A 366 16.78 -6.55 65.94
CA SER A 366 17.26 -5.97 67.21
C SER A 366 16.40 -6.44 68.40
N GLU A 367 15.07 -6.47 68.26
CA GLU A 367 14.15 -6.97 69.30
C GLU A 367 14.36 -8.45 69.60
N LEU A 368 14.52 -9.28 68.56
CA LEU A 368 14.85 -10.71 68.70
C LEU A 368 16.18 -10.93 69.41
N THR A 369 17.18 -10.10 69.12
CA THR A 369 18.49 -10.16 69.79
C THR A 369 18.37 -9.78 71.26
N ALA A 370 17.65 -8.70 71.59
CA ALA A 370 17.40 -8.29 72.97
C ALA A 370 16.59 -9.34 73.76
N ALA A 371 15.60 -9.95 73.13
CA ALA A 371 14.81 -11.03 73.73
C ALA A 371 15.69 -12.27 74.01
N ARG A 372 16.58 -12.63 73.09
CA ARG A 372 17.56 -13.70 73.29
C ARG A 372 18.48 -13.41 74.47
N ASP A 373 19.04 -12.20 74.55
CA ASP A 373 19.95 -11.82 75.64
C ASP A 373 19.24 -11.86 77.00
N ALA A 374 17.99 -11.41 77.06
CA ALA A 374 17.17 -11.49 78.27
C ALA A 374 16.92 -12.94 78.72
N VAL A 375 16.63 -13.84 77.79
CA VAL A 375 16.50 -15.28 78.08
C VAL A 375 17.81 -15.87 78.57
N GLU A 376 18.95 -15.51 77.98
CA GLU A 376 20.27 -15.99 78.42
C GLU A 376 20.59 -15.53 79.85
N ILE A 377 20.25 -14.30 80.20
CA ILE A 377 20.39 -13.77 81.58
C ILE A 377 19.49 -14.56 82.55
N MET A 378 18.23 -14.80 82.19
CA MET A 378 17.31 -15.59 83.02
C MET A 378 17.83 -17.03 83.24
N LEU A 379 18.35 -17.67 82.19
CA LEU A 379 18.95 -19.01 82.29
C LEU A 379 20.18 -19.02 83.19
N ARG A 380 21.05 -17.99 83.12
CA ARG A 380 22.20 -17.86 84.03
C ARG A 380 21.76 -17.67 85.48
N GLN A 381 20.72 -16.88 85.74
CA GLN A 381 20.18 -16.71 87.09
C GLN A 381 19.61 -18.03 87.64
N LEU A 382 18.88 -18.79 86.82
CA LEU A 382 18.37 -20.11 87.21
C LEU A 382 19.51 -21.11 87.48
N ALA A 383 20.57 -21.09 86.66
CA ALA A 383 21.74 -21.95 86.88
C ALA A 383 22.49 -21.62 88.20
N LEU A 384 22.55 -20.34 88.58
CA LEU A 384 23.14 -19.91 89.85
C LEU A 384 22.28 -20.28 91.07
N VAL A 385 20.95 -20.20 90.95
CA VAL A 385 20.01 -20.59 92.02
C VAL A 385 19.91 -22.12 92.17
N GLY A 386 20.17 -22.87 91.10
CA GLY A 386 20.11 -24.33 91.06
C GLY A 386 21.35 -25.09 91.55
N ASN A 387 22.37 -24.41 92.10
CA ASN A 387 23.56 -25.06 92.65
C ASN A 387 23.51 -25.08 94.20
N PRO A 388 22.79 -26.04 94.83
CA PRO A 388 22.80 -26.18 96.29
C PRO A 388 24.21 -26.53 96.76
N GLN A 389 24.67 -25.79 97.77
CA GLN A 389 25.92 -26.01 98.50
C GLN A 389 26.16 -27.51 98.75
N ASN A 390 27.11 -28.06 98.01
CA ASN A 390 27.67 -29.36 98.29
C ASN A 390 29.06 -29.12 98.90
N GLY A 391 29.18 -29.42 100.19
CA GLY A 391 30.45 -29.62 100.88
C GLY A 391 30.93 -28.45 101.73
N ASP A 392 30.53 -28.43 103.01
CA ASP A 392 31.43 -28.02 104.08
C ASP A 392 31.35 -29.07 105.20
N HIS A 393 32.09 -30.15 104.98
CA HIS A 393 32.59 -31.05 106.03
C HIS A 393 34.06 -30.71 106.17
N VAL A 394 34.52 -30.30 107.36
CA VAL A 394 35.81 -30.66 108.01
C VAL A 394 35.93 -29.94 109.37
N ASP A 395 36.01 -30.78 110.41
CA ASP A 395 36.80 -30.75 111.65
C ASP A 395 36.86 -29.55 112.63
N ALA A 396 36.52 -29.84 113.91
CA ALA A 396 37.46 -29.95 115.04
C ALA A 396 36.92 -29.43 116.40
N VAL A 397 37.10 -30.31 117.41
CA VAL A 397 37.03 -30.18 118.90
C VAL A 397 35.70 -30.47 119.58
#